data_AF-A0A953PD34-F1
#
_entry.id   AF-A0A953PD34-F1
#
_cell.length_a   1.000
_cell.length_b   1.000
_cell.length_c   1.000
_cell.angle_alpha   90.00
_cell.angle_beta   90.00
_cell.angle_gamma   90.00
#
_symmetry.space_group_name_H-M   'P 1'
#
loop_
_entity.id
_entity.type
_entity.pdbx_description
1 polymer ?
#
loop_
_entity_poly.entity_id
_entity_poly.type
_entity_poly.pdbx_seq_one_letter_code
_entity_poly.pdbx_strand_id
1 'polypeptide(L)'
;MKKIVIVSAILASLLSVVCAFAKESKTKQYVEGTVVRVDQHERHENASGQNPSDAPLADPETYAYDVAVHVNCGTYVARYQSWYDFVPSVFSPNQKIQLRLTRSVMYVNVPNQKELELPIVSKHVERGSCEIAKR
;
A
#
# COMPACT_ATOMS: atom_id res chain seq x y z
N MET A 1 3.74 46.69 -46.46
CA MET A 1 2.91 46.11 -45.37
C MET A 1 2.45 44.68 -45.70
N LYS A 2 3.38 43.75 -46.02
CA LYS A 2 3.07 42.34 -46.36
C LYS A 2 3.92 41.30 -45.61
N LYS A 3 4.97 41.73 -44.90
CA LYS A 3 5.91 40.86 -44.18
C LYS A 3 5.57 40.64 -42.70
N ILE A 4 4.70 41.48 -42.14
CA ILE A 4 4.35 41.44 -40.70
C ILE A 4 3.29 40.36 -40.41
N VAL A 5 2.48 39.98 -41.40
CA VAL A 5 1.39 39.00 -41.23
C VAL A 5 1.93 37.56 -41.09
N ILE A 6 3.12 37.27 -41.62
CA ILE A 6 3.65 35.89 -41.68
C ILE A 6 4.25 35.46 -40.33
N VAL A 7 4.75 36.39 -39.51
CA VAL A 7 5.42 36.07 -38.23
C VAL A 7 4.41 35.68 -37.14
N SER A 8 3.20 36.22 -37.20
CA SER A 8 2.11 35.93 -36.24
C SER A 8 1.61 34.49 -36.32
N ALA A 9 1.57 33.91 -37.52
CA ALA A 9 1.07 32.55 -37.74
C ALA A 9 2.03 31.47 -37.20
N ILE A 10 3.34 31.73 -37.20
CA ILE A 10 4.35 30.77 -36.72
C ILE A 10 4.35 30.74 -35.19
N LEU A 11 4.21 31.89 -34.53
CA LEU A 11 4.18 31.98 -33.07
C LEU A 11 2.94 31.31 -32.46
N ALA A 12 1.79 31.36 -33.14
CA ALA A 12 0.56 30.70 -32.70
C ALA A 12 0.60 29.16 -32.83
N SER A 13 1.38 28.62 -33.78
CA SER A 13 1.53 27.16 -33.98
C SER A 13 2.41 26.47 -32.93
N LEU A 14 3.27 27.24 -32.24
CA LEU A 14 4.16 26.71 -31.20
C LEU A 14 3.49 26.62 -29.81
N LEU A 15 2.37 27.31 -29.58
CA LEU A 15 1.62 27.24 -28.32
C LEU A 15 0.63 26.07 -28.23
N SER A 16 0.34 25.40 -29.35
CA SER A 16 -0.68 24.33 -29.41
C SER A 16 -0.11 22.91 -29.18
N VAL A 17 1.20 22.76 -29.06
CA VAL A 17 1.88 21.44 -28.88
C VAL A 17 2.22 21.13 -27.41
N VAL A 18 1.83 22.00 -26.47
CA VAL A 18 2.00 21.77 -25.02
C VAL A 18 0.67 21.37 -24.35
N CYS A 19 -0.26 20.77 -25.10
CA CYS A 19 -1.20 19.82 -24.49
C CYS A 19 -0.50 18.46 -24.38
N ALA A 20 0.63 18.45 -23.65
CA ALA A 20 1.14 17.22 -23.10
C ALA A 20 -0.03 16.61 -22.32
N PHE A 21 -0.46 15.44 -22.77
CA PHE A 21 -1.35 14.58 -22.01
C PHE A 21 -0.68 14.38 -20.65
N ALA A 22 -1.02 15.24 -19.69
CA ALA A 22 -0.98 14.88 -18.30
C ALA A 22 -2.00 13.74 -18.20
N LYS A 23 -1.53 12.52 -18.49
CA LYS A 23 -2.13 11.34 -17.89
C LYS A 23 -2.10 11.67 -16.42
N GLU A 24 -3.25 12.03 -15.90
CA GLU A 24 -3.53 12.04 -14.48
C GLU A 24 -3.16 10.63 -14.04
N SER A 25 -1.90 10.46 -13.62
CA SER A 25 -1.49 9.31 -12.87
C SER A 25 -2.45 9.36 -11.72
N LYS A 26 -3.45 8.46 -11.71
CA LYS A 26 -4.33 8.26 -10.56
C LYS A 26 -3.40 8.04 -9.40
N THR A 27 -3.05 9.10 -8.69
CA THR A 27 -2.27 9.07 -7.46
C THR A 27 -3.18 8.26 -6.58
N LYS A 28 -2.88 6.97 -6.44
CA LYS A 28 -3.66 6.03 -5.65
C LYS A 28 -3.79 6.69 -4.29
N GLN A 29 -4.98 7.19 -4.00
CA GLN A 29 -5.19 8.20 -2.97
C GLN A 29 -4.85 7.59 -1.62
N TYR A 30 -4.08 8.31 -0.79
CA TYR A 30 -3.90 7.93 0.59
C TYR A 30 -5.23 8.09 1.32
N VAL A 31 -5.55 7.11 2.14
CA VAL A 31 -6.72 7.05 2.99
C VAL A 31 -6.29 6.87 4.43
N GLU A 32 -7.07 7.41 5.35
CA GLU A 32 -6.87 7.17 6.77
C GLU A 32 -7.39 5.78 7.14
N GLY A 33 -6.60 5.02 7.89
CA GLY A 33 -6.98 3.76 8.51
C GLY A 33 -6.69 3.80 10.01
N THR A 34 -7.35 2.93 10.77
CA THR A 34 -7.08 2.75 12.21
C THR A 34 -6.50 1.38 12.45
N VAL A 35 -5.36 1.31 13.13
CA VAL A 35 -4.76 0.04 13.54
C VAL A 35 -5.63 -0.58 14.62
N VAL A 36 -6.13 -1.79 14.36
CA VAL A 36 -7.02 -2.53 15.28
C VAL A 36 -6.20 -3.40 16.22
N ARG A 37 -5.23 -4.13 15.67
CA ARG A 37 -4.34 -5.02 16.42
C ARG A 37 -3.06 -5.30 15.65
N VAL A 38 -2.05 -5.74 16.37
CA VAL A 38 -0.79 -6.26 15.84
C VAL A 38 -0.47 -7.53 16.58
N ASP A 39 -0.37 -8.63 15.83
CA ASP A 39 -0.11 -9.95 16.36
C ASP A 39 1.24 -10.44 15.80
N GLN A 40 2.09 -11.06 16.63
CA GLN A 40 3.28 -11.74 16.11
C GLN A 40 2.84 -12.92 15.24
N HIS A 41 3.38 -13.01 14.03
CA HIS A 41 3.06 -14.09 13.12
C HIS A 41 3.85 -15.33 13.52
N GLU A 42 3.16 -16.29 14.13
CA GLU A 42 3.72 -17.61 14.37
C GLU A 42 3.85 -18.36 13.05
N ARG A 43 5.08 -18.69 12.68
CA ARG A 43 5.34 -19.60 11.56
C ARG A 43 4.95 -21.00 12.06
N HIS A 44 3.81 -21.51 11.62
CA HIS A 44 3.49 -22.92 11.87
C HIS A 44 4.60 -23.78 11.25
N GLU A 45 5.42 -24.38 12.12
CA GLU A 45 6.45 -25.35 11.74
C GLU A 45 5.77 -26.63 11.28
N ASN A 46 5.26 -26.64 10.05
CA ASN A 46 4.81 -27.87 9.40
C ASN A 46 6.05 -28.64 8.91
N ALA A 47 6.90 -29.08 9.84
CA ALA A 47 7.94 -30.07 9.57
C ALA A 47 7.31 -31.47 9.50
N SER A 48 6.36 -31.67 8.59
CA SER A 48 5.81 -32.99 8.25
C SER A 48 6.66 -33.65 7.15
N GLY A 49 7.97 -33.64 7.32
CA GLY A 49 8.88 -34.48 6.54
C GLY A 49 9.34 -35.61 7.42
N GLN A 50 8.95 -36.85 7.12
CA GLN A 50 9.48 -38.06 7.78
C GLN A 50 11.01 -38.22 7.60
N ASN A 51 11.63 -37.36 6.78
CA ASN A 51 13.06 -37.30 6.54
C ASN A 51 13.62 -35.90 6.89
N PRO A 52 14.44 -35.76 7.94
CA PRO A 52 15.02 -34.47 8.35
C PRO A 52 15.96 -33.87 7.30
N SER A 53 16.38 -34.65 6.29
CA SER A 53 17.21 -34.19 5.17
C SER A 53 16.44 -33.49 4.05
N ASP A 54 15.11 -33.66 3.98
CA ASP A 54 14.25 -33.07 2.92
C ASP A 54 13.38 -31.92 3.46
N ALA A 55 13.52 -31.57 4.73
CA ALA A 55 12.85 -30.42 5.30
C ALA A 55 13.40 -29.15 4.63
N PRO A 56 12.53 -28.23 4.15
CA PRO A 56 12.98 -26.90 3.78
C PRO A 56 13.79 -26.32 4.94
N LEU A 57 14.95 -25.71 4.65
CA LEU A 57 15.72 -25.02 5.67
C LEU A 57 14.78 -24.06 6.41
N ALA A 58 14.72 -24.19 7.74
CA ALA A 58 13.98 -23.25 8.57
C ALA A 58 14.59 -21.87 8.34
N ASP A 59 13.86 -21.01 7.62
CA ASP A 59 14.34 -19.70 7.19
C ASP A 59 14.67 -18.89 8.45
N PRO A 60 15.96 -18.66 8.74
CA PRO A 60 16.37 -18.10 10.01
C PRO A 60 16.07 -16.60 10.00
N GLU A 61 15.52 -16.10 11.11
CA GLU A 61 15.65 -14.69 11.52
C GLU A 61 14.82 -13.63 10.76
N THR A 62 13.61 -13.95 10.29
CA THR A 62 12.63 -12.90 9.98
C THR A 62 11.50 -12.88 11.00
N TYR A 63 11.48 -11.84 11.82
CA TYR A 63 10.32 -11.50 12.63
C TYR A 63 9.21 -11.04 11.71
N ALA A 64 8.02 -11.60 11.87
CA ALA A 64 6.85 -11.24 11.12
C ALA A 64 5.72 -10.88 12.06
N TYR A 65 4.96 -9.85 11.71
CA TYR A 65 3.79 -9.40 12.47
C TYR A 65 2.64 -9.16 11.51
N ASP A 66 1.46 -9.64 11.88
CA ASP A 66 0.23 -9.40 11.14
C ASP A 66 -0.43 -8.14 11.74
N VAL A 67 -0.45 -7.06 10.95
CA VAL A 67 -1.02 -5.76 11.30
C VAL A 67 -2.43 -5.69 10.72
N ALA A 68 -3.44 -5.63 11.59
CA ALA A 68 -4.83 -5.46 11.19
C ALA A 68 -5.20 -3.99 11.18
N VAL A 69 -5.61 -3.47 10.03
CA VAL A 69 -6.02 -2.08 9.86
C VAL A 69 -7.44 -2.01 9.34
N HIS A 70 -8.28 -1.27 10.05
CA HIS A 70 -9.63 -0.95 9.62
C HIS A 70 -9.62 0.30 8.74
N VAL A 71 -10.17 0.16 7.54
CA VAL A 71 -10.23 1.21 6.53
C VAL A 71 -11.64 1.23 5.95
N ASN A 72 -12.36 2.32 6.17
CA ASN A 72 -13.77 2.48 5.82
C ASN A 72 -14.65 1.36 6.40
N CYS A 73 -14.83 0.28 5.64
CA CYS A 73 -15.78 -0.81 5.93
C CYS A 73 -15.13 -2.18 5.79
N GLY A 74 -13.81 -2.21 5.82
CA GLY A 74 -13.05 -3.44 5.73
C GLY A 74 -11.88 -3.40 6.68
N THR A 75 -11.59 -4.57 7.23
CA THR A 75 -10.38 -4.83 7.98
C THR A 75 -9.42 -5.59 7.09
N TYR A 76 -8.24 -5.02 6.87
CA TYR A 76 -7.17 -5.57 6.07
C TYR A 76 -6.06 -6.02 7.00
N VAL A 77 -5.64 -7.27 6.88
CA VAL A 77 -4.49 -7.81 7.61
C VAL A 77 -3.32 -7.83 6.65
N ALA A 78 -2.27 -7.11 6.99
CA ALA A 78 -1.05 -7.01 6.20
C ALA A 78 0.16 -7.45 7.04
N ARG A 79 1.12 -8.10 6.38
CA ARG A 79 2.29 -8.65 7.06
C ARG A 79 3.45 -7.68 7.01
N TYR A 80 3.96 -7.32 8.18
CA TYR A 80 5.21 -6.60 8.35
C TYR A 80 6.32 -7.60 8.65
N GLN A 81 7.45 -7.51 7.94
CA GLN A 81 8.61 -8.37 8.14
C GLN A 81 9.84 -7.52 8.45
N SER A 82 10.65 -8.00 9.38
CA SER A 82 11.84 -7.30 9.87
C SER A 82 12.90 -8.30 10.31
N TRP A 83 14.16 -7.92 10.17
CA TRP A 83 15.30 -8.68 10.74
C TRP A 83 15.44 -8.48 12.26
N TYR A 84 14.70 -7.53 12.83
CA TYR A 84 14.68 -7.23 14.26
C TYR A 84 13.29 -7.48 14.84
N ASP A 85 13.24 -7.95 16.10
CA ASP A 85 12.02 -8.05 16.93
C ASP A 85 11.53 -6.64 17.31
N PHE A 86 11.03 -5.93 16.31
CA PHE A 86 10.67 -4.53 16.43
C PHE A 86 9.49 -4.21 15.52
N VAL A 87 8.43 -3.67 16.13
CA VAL A 87 7.28 -3.11 15.42
C VAL A 87 7.36 -1.58 15.49
N PRO A 88 7.39 -0.87 14.34
CA PRO A 88 7.31 0.58 14.31
C PRO A 88 6.10 1.11 15.09
N SER A 89 6.31 2.14 15.91
CA SER A 89 5.26 2.68 16.79
C SER A 89 4.01 3.15 16.04
N VAL A 90 4.12 3.47 14.75
CA VAL A 90 2.99 3.79 13.85
C VAL A 90 1.94 2.68 13.81
N PHE A 91 2.31 1.44 14.11
CA PHE A 91 1.41 0.29 14.19
C PHE A 91 0.86 0.05 15.60
N SER A 92 0.95 1.01 16.52
CA SER A 92 0.33 0.84 17.83
C SER A 92 -1.20 0.71 17.70
N PRO A 93 -1.87 -0.16 18.49
CA PRO A 93 -3.32 -0.26 18.46
C PRO A 93 -4.02 1.09 18.69
N ASN A 94 -5.15 1.29 18.02
CA ASN A 94 -5.94 2.53 17.99
C ASN A 94 -5.23 3.74 17.34
N GLN A 95 -4.07 3.55 16.71
CA GLN A 95 -3.40 4.61 16.00
C GLN A 95 -4.00 4.83 14.60
N LYS A 96 -4.22 6.10 14.26
CA LYS A 96 -4.59 6.51 12.91
C LYS A 96 -3.35 6.60 12.03
N ILE A 97 -3.41 6.00 10.85
CA ILE A 97 -2.32 5.94 9.90
C ILE A 97 -2.78 6.32 8.50
N GLN A 98 -1.90 6.95 7.73
CA GLN A 98 -2.13 7.26 6.32
C GLN A 98 -1.59 6.12 5.48
N LEU A 99 -2.44 5.52 4.67
CA LEU A 99 -2.08 4.34 3.89
C LEU A 99 -2.71 4.34 2.51
N ARG A 100 -2.17 3.52 1.62
CA ARG A 100 -2.63 3.35 0.26
C ARG A 100 -2.81 1.87 -0.02
N LEU A 101 -4.06 1.46 -0.22
CA LEU A 101 -4.38 0.06 -0.49
C LEU A 101 -4.26 -0.24 -1.99
N THR A 102 -3.69 -1.41 -2.28
CA THR A 102 -3.77 -2.04 -3.59
C THR A 102 -4.44 -3.41 -3.45
N ARG A 103 -4.45 -4.20 -4.53
CA ARG A 103 -5.03 -5.55 -4.49
C ARG A 103 -4.31 -6.49 -3.52
N SER A 104 -2.99 -6.36 -3.38
CA SER A 104 -2.13 -7.31 -2.67
C SER A 104 -1.15 -6.67 -1.69
N VAL A 105 -1.04 -5.34 -1.67
CA VAL A 105 -0.08 -4.62 -0.83
C VAL A 105 -0.77 -3.42 -0.17
N MET A 106 -0.54 -3.25 1.12
CA MET A 106 -0.84 -2.07 1.92
C MET A 106 0.45 -1.25 2.04
N TYR A 107 0.39 -0.04 1.52
CA TYR A 107 1.50 0.90 1.56
C TYR A 107 1.25 1.90 2.70
N VAL A 108 2.12 1.98 3.69
CA VAL A 108 1.92 2.82 4.89
C VAL A 108 2.92 3.96 4.91
N ASN A 109 2.41 5.18 5.05
CA ASN A 109 3.24 6.36 5.21
C ASN A 109 3.70 6.47 6.67
N VAL A 110 5.01 6.39 6.89
CA VAL A 110 5.63 6.52 8.20
C VAL A 110 6.43 7.83 8.24
N PRO A 111 6.17 8.73 9.22
CA PRO A 111 6.88 10.00 9.31
C PRO A 111 8.40 9.80 9.30
N ASN A 112 9.10 10.59 8.48
CA ASN A 112 10.56 10.58 8.34
C ASN A 112 11.16 9.25 7.85
N GLN A 113 10.35 8.35 7.29
CA GLN A 113 10.81 7.09 6.72
C GLN A 113 10.27 6.92 5.31
N LYS A 114 10.83 5.95 4.57
CA LYS A 114 10.22 5.51 3.32
C LYS A 114 8.88 4.84 3.63
N GLU A 115 7.99 4.89 2.65
CA GLU A 115 6.73 4.15 2.68
C GLU A 115 7.02 2.65 2.95
N LEU A 116 6.32 2.08 3.92
CA LEU A 116 6.44 0.66 4.23
C LEU A 116 5.49 -0.13 3.35
N GLU A 117 6.00 -1.18 2.71
CA GLU A 117 5.21 -2.09 1.88
C GLU A 117 4.86 -3.34 2.67
N LEU A 118 3.57 -3.55 2.93
CA LEU A 118 3.09 -4.70 3.70
C LEU A 118 2.19 -5.56 2.79
N PRO A 119 2.57 -6.79 2.43
CA PRO A 119 1.70 -7.71 1.71
C PRO A 119 0.40 -7.96 2.47
N ILE A 120 -0.75 -7.86 1.78
CA ILE A 120 -2.07 -8.14 2.36
C ILE A 120 -2.25 -9.66 2.38
N VAL A 121 -2.33 -10.23 3.59
CA VAL A 121 -2.50 -11.67 3.81
C VAL A 121 -3.97 -12.06 4.01
N SER A 122 -4.80 -11.12 4.49
CA SER A 122 -6.24 -11.34 4.60
C SER A 122 -7.01 -10.03 4.47
N LYS A 123 -8.26 -10.12 4.01
CA LYS A 123 -9.19 -9.01 3.96
C LYS A 123 -10.58 -9.49 4.39
N HIS A 124 -11.20 -8.74 5.28
CA HIS A 124 -12.59 -8.92 5.66
C HIS A 124 -13.33 -7.62 5.36
N VAL A 125 -14.24 -7.64 4.39
CA VAL A 125 -15.07 -6.49 4.04
C VAL A 125 -16.46 -6.75 4.58
N GLU A 126 -16.97 -5.84 5.40
CA GLU A 126 -18.32 -5.92 5.93
C GLU A 126 -19.31 -5.79 4.77
N ARG A 127 -20.13 -6.84 4.56
CA ARG A 127 -21.20 -6.82 3.56
C ARG A 127 -22.40 -6.09 4.15
N GLY A 128 -22.91 -5.06 3.48
CA GLY A 128 -24.06 -4.28 3.96
C GLY A 128 -23.97 -2.78 3.66
N SER A 129 -24.16 -1.93 4.68
CA SER A 129 -24.29 -0.46 4.60
C SER A 129 -23.22 0.25 3.75
N CYS A 130 -22.05 -0.37 3.58
CA CYS A 130 -20.96 0.19 2.80
C CYS A 130 -20.98 -0.10 1.30
N GLU A 131 -21.81 -1.04 0.82
CA GLU A 131 -22.11 -1.17 -0.60
C GLU A 131 -23.13 -0.12 -1.07
N ILE A 132 -23.98 0.36 -0.16
CA ILE A 132 -25.05 1.33 -0.46
C ILE A 132 -24.48 2.74 -0.70
N ALA A 133 -23.35 3.10 -0.07
CA ALA A 133 -22.69 4.40 -0.25
C ALA A 133 -21.99 4.58 -1.61
N LYS A 134 -22.09 3.62 -2.53
CA LYS A 134 -21.47 3.64 -3.88
C LYS A 134 -22.45 3.88 -5.03
N ARG A 135 -23.73 4.20 -4.76
CA ARG A 135 -24.72 4.53 -5.79
C ARG A 135 -24.99 6.02 -5.90
#